data_AF-A0A7V9R0P7-F1
#
_entry.id   AF-A0A7V9R0P7-F1
#
_cell.length_a   1.000
_cell.length_b   1.000
_cell.length_c   1.000
_cell.angle_alpha   90.00
_cell.angle_beta   90.00
_cell.angle_gamma   90.00
#
_symmetry.space_group_name_H-M   'P 1'
#
loop_
_entity.id
_entity.type
_entity.pdbx_description
1 polymer ?
#
loop_
_entity_poly.entity_id
_entity_poly.type
_entity_poly.pdbx_seq_one_letter_code
_entity_poly.pdbx_strand_id
1 'polypeptide(L)'
;MRTSPMHRPVRRELVVAVVAAVAATLILQVSPASASPTQAPTADSQVTERSQLLQRAKHLQFRVTLHRFLHVRSHPKRGLDKNFVWKANGCSAPFDAVTQHWQRVFHKQCLRHDFGYRNFGHGLALRSNAAMKARIDSRFHQDMDNRCGHYGGDQGNCYAASDAFYVGVTQFGDAQTAFYAGECPRRRFCLFDDTSYEDRRIALRSSVRDMNDVDFGDKTSSAKNRTHVAWIIYDDHDFADRGLCIRPGYVVSRMSDYDFNDKTSSAKRLSGASCP
;
A
#
# COMPACT_ATOMS: atom_id res chain seq x y z
N MET A 1 -61.44 61.79 42.09
CA MET A 1 -62.10 61.57 40.78
C MET A 1 -61.23 62.21 39.70
N ARG A 2 -61.00 61.48 38.59
CA ARG A 2 -60.81 61.88 37.17
C ARG A 2 -60.25 63.30 36.87
N THR A 3 -59.32 63.56 35.96
CA THR A 3 -58.93 62.92 34.68
C THR A 3 -57.72 63.69 34.08
N SER A 4 -56.98 63.00 33.19
CA SER A 4 -55.89 63.38 32.25
C SER A 4 -56.11 64.68 31.42
N PRO A 5 -55.29 65.07 30.40
CA PRO A 5 -54.06 64.49 29.78
C PRO A 5 -52.91 65.53 29.55
N MET A 6 -51.63 65.21 29.32
CA MET A 6 -50.87 64.37 28.36
C MET A 6 -50.59 64.97 26.95
N HIS A 7 -49.34 65.46 26.84
CA HIS A 7 -48.43 65.83 25.74
C HIS A 7 -48.60 65.30 24.29
N ARG A 8 -48.17 66.14 23.32
CA ARG A 8 -47.02 65.97 22.36
C ARG A 8 -47.12 67.03 21.21
N PRO A 9 -46.20 67.12 20.23
CA PRO A 9 -44.75 67.39 20.25
C PRO A 9 -44.37 68.59 19.32
N VAL A 10 -43.12 69.07 19.38
CA VAL A 10 -42.58 70.13 18.48
C VAL A 10 -41.70 69.53 17.38
N ARG A 11 -41.88 70.09 16.18
CA ARG A 11 -41.37 69.68 14.85
C ARG A 11 -39.85 69.87 14.68
N ARG A 12 -39.26 69.08 13.79
CA ARG A 12 -38.03 69.41 13.05
C ARG A 12 -38.28 69.23 11.55
N GLU A 13 -37.86 70.23 10.80
CA GLU A 13 -38.01 70.33 9.33
C GLU A 13 -37.07 69.39 8.59
N LEU A 14 -37.48 68.98 7.37
CA LEU A 14 -36.62 68.40 6.35
C LEU A 14 -36.77 69.17 5.04
N VAL A 15 -35.59 69.49 4.48
CA VAL A 15 -35.32 70.28 3.29
C VAL A 15 -35.77 69.56 2.02
N VAL A 16 -36.28 70.37 1.07
CA VAL A 16 -36.80 69.97 -0.25
C VAL A 16 -35.70 69.45 -1.18
N ALA A 17 -36.10 68.45 -1.97
CA ALA A 17 -35.30 67.67 -2.91
C ALA A 17 -34.78 68.43 -4.14
N VAL A 18 -33.66 67.96 -4.68
CA VAL A 18 -33.31 68.09 -6.10
C VAL A 18 -33.13 66.68 -6.66
N VAL A 19 -33.92 66.35 -7.68
CA VAL A 19 -33.91 65.06 -8.37
C VAL A 19 -32.84 65.10 -9.46
N ALA A 20 -31.89 64.16 -9.42
CA ALA A 20 -31.04 63.83 -10.55
C ALA A 20 -31.14 62.32 -10.79
N ALA A 21 -31.66 61.94 -11.96
CA ALA A 21 -31.77 60.56 -12.39
C ALA A 21 -30.37 60.01 -12.72
N VAL A 22 -29.93 58.97 -12.00
CA VAL A 22 -28.70 58.23 -12.30
C VAL A 22 -29.09 56.87 -12.84
N ALA A 23 -28.75 56.63 -14.12
CA ALA A 23 -28.87 55.34 -14.77
C ALA A 23 -27.93 54.32 -14.08
N ALA A 24 -28.49 53.23 -13.58
CA ALA A 24 -27.73 52.16 -12.95
C ALA A 24 -27.07 51.28 -14.03
N THR A 25 -25.76 51.44 -14.24
CA THR A 25 -24.92 50.47 -14.95
C THR A 25 -24.56 49.33 -14.00
N LEU A 26 -25.04 48.12 -14.32
CA LEU A 26 -24.73 46.89 -13.59
C LEU A 26 -23.31 46.44 -13.96
N ILE A 27 -22.32 46.70 -13.11
CA ILE A 27 -20.96 46.17 -13.27
C ILE A 27 -20.95 44.72 -12.76
N LEU A 28 -20.86 43.74 -13.67
CA LEU A 28 -20.53 42.36 -13.31
C LEU A 28 -19.12 42.33 -12.70
N GLN A 29 -19.01 42.17 -11.38
CA GLN A 29 -17.73 41.86 -10.76
C GLN A 29 -17.41 40.38 -10.97
N VAL A 30 -16.54 40.11 -11.94
CA VAL A 30 -15.94 38.79 -12.11
C VAL A 30 -14.93 38.60 -10.97
N SER A 31 -15.30 37.81 -9.97
CA SER A 31 -14.34 37.35 -8.98
C SER A 31 -13.38 36.37 -9.67
N PRO A 32 -12.05 36.55 -9.58
CA PRO A 32 -11.14 35.50 -10.02
C PRO A 32 -11.35 34.28 -9.12
N ALA A 33 -11.78 33.17 -9.72
CA ALA A 33 -11.81 31.89 -9.03
C ALA A 33 -10.38 31.56 -8.60
N SER A 34 -10.09 31.67 -7.29
CA SER A 34 -8.87 31.13 -6.72
C SER A 34 -8.90 29.62 -6.89
N ALA A 35 -8.29 29.11 -7.97
CA ALA A 35 -7.97 27.72 -8.08
C ALA A 35 -6.94 27.40 -6.98
N SER A 36 -7.39 26.76 -5.90
CA SER A 36 -6.47 26.18 -4.92
C SER A 36 -5.51 25.25 -5.67
N PRO A 37 -4.19 25.39 -5.52
CA PRO A 37 -3.27 24.45 -6.13
C PRO A 37 -3.62 23.06 -5.60
N THR A 38 -3.88 22.12 -6.50
CA THR A 38 -3.95 20.69 -6.16
C THR A 38 -2.57 20.31 -5.62
N GLN A 39 -2.40 20.39 -4.30
CA GLN A 39 -1.18 19.95 -3.65
C GLN A 39 -1.07 18.44 -3.88
N ALA A 40 0.01 18.02 -4.52
CA ALA A 40 0.39 16.61 -4.55
C ALA A 40 0.44 16.11 -3.09
N PRO A 41 -0.03 14.89 -2.80
CA PRO A 41 -0.03 14.37 -1.45
C PRO A 41 1.40 14.42 -0.89
N THR A 42 1.56 15.04 0.28
CA THR A 42 2.84 15.12 0.98
C THR A 42 3.28 13.71 1.40
N ALA A 43 4.59 13.46 1.49
CA ALA A 43 5.15 12.17 1.90
C ALA A 43 4.55 11.66 3.24
N ASP A 44 4.23 12.55 4.18
CA ASP A 44 3.59 12.24 5.46
C ASP A 44 2.15 11.67 5.30
N SER A 45 1.41 12.14 4.29
CA SER A 45 0.07 11.62 3.96
C SER A 45 0.12 10.22 3.34
N GLN A 46 1.13 9.95 2.51
CA GLN A 46 1.34 8.64 1.86
C GLN A 46 1.76 7.55 2.86
N VAL A 47 2.67 7.88 3.79
CA VAL A 47 3.07 6.97 4.89
C VAL A 47 1.86 6.60 5.75
N THR A 48 0.99 7.57 6.03
CA THR A 48 -0.25 7.34 6.79
C THR A 48 -1.22 6.42 6.05
N GLU A 49 -1.48 6.63 4.76
CA GLU A 49 -2.40 5.78 3.98
C GLU A 49 -1.88 4.34 3.87
N ARG A 50 -0.59 4.15 3.62
CA ARG A 50 0.03 2.83 3.53
C ARG A 50 -0.05 2.08 4.86
N SER A 51 0.25 2.76 5.98
CA SER A 51 0.15 2.17 7.31
C SER A 51 -1.29 1.72 7.62
N GLN A 52 -2.30 2.49 7.23
CA GLN A 52 -3.71 2.16 7.36
C GLN A 52 -4.08 0.94 6.51
N LEU A 53 -3.60 0.86 5.26
CA LEU A 53 -3.78 -0.31 4.41
C LEU A 53 -3.17 -1.58 5.01
N LEU A 54 -1.94 -1.49 5.53
CA LEU A 54 -1.26 -2.59 6.20
C LEU A 54 -2.05 -3.08 7.43
N GLN A 55 -2.52 -2.15 8.28
CA GLN A 55 -3.32 -2.49 9.46
C GLN A 55 -4.64 -3.16 9.08
N ARG A 56 -5.34 -2.62 8.07
CA ARG A 56 -6.60 -3.17 7.58
C ARG A 56 -6.40 -4.56 6.95
N ALA A 57 -5.37 -4.76 6.14
CA ALA A 57 -5.02 -6.06 5.58
C ALA A 57 -4.73 -7.09 6.68
N LYS A 58 -3.96 -6.70 7.72
CA LYS A 58 -3.66 -7.58 8.87
C LYS A 58 -4.94 -7.95 9.63
N HIS A 59 -5.86 -7.02 9.79
CA HIS A 59 -7.15 -7.27 10.44
C HIS A 59 -7.98 -8.30 9.65
N LEU A 60 -8.09 -8.13 8.32
CA LEU A 60 -8.83 -9.05 7.44
C LEU A 60 -8.17 -10.43 7.33
N GLN A 61 -6.85 -10.50 7.31
CA GLN A 61 -6.12 -11.76 7.19
C GLN A 61 -6.14 -12.57 8.50
N PHE A 62 -5.89 -11.91 9.63
CA PHE A 62 -5.54 -12.62 10.88
C PHE A 62 -6.55 -12.47 12.01
N ARG A 63 -7.37 -11.41 12.03
CA ARG A 63 -8.22 -11.10 13.19
C ARG A 63 -9.69 -11.46 12.98
N VAL A 64 -10.21 -11.37 11.76
CA VAL A 64 -11.61 -11.72 11.48
C VAL A 64 -11.77 -13.22 11.24
N THR A 65 -12.98 -13.73 11.50
CA THR A 65 -13.36 -15.10 11.11
C THR A 65 -13.35 -15.25 9.59
N LEU A 66 -13.20 -16.49 9.09
CA LEU A 66 -13.26 -16.74 7.64
C LEU A 66 -14.60 -16.29 7.05
N HIS A 67 -15.70 -16.49 7.77
CA HIS A 67 -17.02 -16.00 7.37
C HIS A 67 -17.05 -14.47 7.19
N ARG A 68 -16.52 -13.72 8.17
CA ARG A 68 -16.45 -12.25 8.07
C ARG A 68 -15.53 -11.79 6.95
N PHE A 69 -14.40 -12.46 6.74
CA PHE A 69 -13.52 -12.18 5.60
C PHE A 69 -14.27 -12.34 4.27
N LEU A 70 -14.99 -13.46 4.07
CA LEU A 70 -15.74 -13.72 2.84
C LEU A 70 -16.86 -12.69 2.62
N HIS A 71 -17.52 -12.22 3.69
CA HIS A 71 -18.49 -11.13 3.61
C HIS A 71 -17.86 -9.80 3.15
N VAL A 72 -16.65 -9.49 3.60
CA VAL A 72 -15.93 -8.29 3.12
C VAL A 72 -15.50 -8.48 1.66
N ARG A 73 -14.97 -9.67 1.33
CA ARG A 73 -14.57 -10.03 -0.04
C ARG A 73 -15.71 -9.91 -1.05
N SER A 74 -16.97 -10.18 -0.67
CA SER A 74 -18.12 -10.01 -1.56
C SER A 74 -18.54 -8.54 -1.76
N HIS A 75 -17.99 -7.62 -0.97
CA HIS A 75 -18.25 -6.18 -1.06
C HIS A 75 -16.95 -5.36 -1.04
N PRO A 76 -16.01 -5.61 -1.97
CA PRO A 76 -14.64 -5.14 -1.86
C PRO A 76 -14.48 -3.62 -2.06
N LYS A 77 -15.52 -2.90 -2.50
CA LYS A 77 -15.42 -1.49 -2.92
C LYS A 77 -15.59 -0.45 -1.79
N ARG A 78 -15.59 -0.87 -0.51
CA ARG A 78 -15.88 0.03 0.62
C ARG A 78 -14.60 0.52 1.30
N GLY A 79 -14.48 1.83 1.51
CA GLY A 79 -13.37 2.43 2.28
C GLY A 79 -11.99 2.00 1.73
N LEU A 80 -11.09 1.60 2.64
CA LEU A 80 -9.75 1.07 2.30
C LEU A 80 -9.80 -0.27 1.55
N ASP A 81 -10.89 -1.02 1.65
CA ASP A 81 -10.97 -2.36 1.06
C ASP A 81 -10.86 -2.30 -0.47
N LYS A 82 -11.27 -1.18 -1.10
CA LYS A 82 -11.21 -0.98 -2.55
C LYS A 82 -9.77 -1.01 -3.10
N ASN A 83 -8.79 -0.75 -2.25
CA ASN A 83 -7.38 -0.67 -2.61
C ASN A 83 -6.68 -2.03 -2.55
N PHE A 84 -7.34 -3.09 -2.04
CA PHE A 84 -6.74 -4.42 -1.99
C PHE A 84 -6.86 -5.20 -3.31
N VAL A 85 -5.91 -6.09 -3.52
CA VAL A 85 -5.94 -7.08 -4.59
C VAL A 85 -6.84 -8.23 -4.16
N TRP A 86 -8.08 -8.23 -4.66
CA TRP A 86 -9.09 -9.26 -4.36
C TRP A 86 -9.14 -10.42 -5.36
N LYS A 87 -8.53 -10.26 -6.55
CA LYS A 87 -8.44 -11.33 -7.55
C LYS A 87 -7.87 -12.59 -6.89
N ALA A 88 -8.49 -13.73 -7.13
CA ALA A 88 -8.08 -15.00 -6.55
C ALA A 88 -8.25 -16.09 -7.62
N ASN A 89 -7.34 -17.05 -7.64
CA ASN A 89 -7.40 -18.26 -8.45
C ASN A 89 -7.80 -19.47 -7.61
N GLY A 90 -7.96 -19.29 -6.30
CA GLY A 90 -8.36 -20.36 -5.39
C GLY A 90 -7.21 -21.33 -5.16
N CYS A 91 -7.54 -22.59 -4.89
CA CYS A 91 -6.54 -23.59 -4.58
C CYS A 91 -5.69 -23.92 -5.82
N SER A 92 -4.47 -23.37 -5.88
CA SER A 92 -3.59 -23.39 -7.05
C SER A 92 -2.61 -24.57 -7.04
N ALA A 93 -3.06 -25.75 -6.62
CA ALA A 93 -2.22 -26.94 -6.48
C ALA A 93 -2.38 -27.86 -7.71
N PRO A 94 -1.32 -28.21 -8.46
CA PRO A 94 -1.43 -28.97 -9.70
C PRO A 94 -1.60 -30.47 -9.44
N PHE A 95 -2.80 -30.98 -9.10
CA PHE A 95 -2.93 -32.40 -8.71
C PHE A 95 -4.27 -33.06 -9.08
N ASP A 96 -4.24 -34.40 -9.02
CA ASP A 96 -5.21 -35.42 -9.45
C ASP A 96 -6.69 -35.27 -8.99
N ALA A 97 -7.54 -36.24 -9.36
CA ALA A 97 -8.96 -36.24 -9.04
C ALA A 97 -9.28 -36.24 -7.52
N VAL A 98 -8.44 -36.88 -6.69
CA VAL A 98 -8.57 -36.88 -5.22
C VAL A 98 -8.29 -35.49 -4.67
N THR A 99 -7.27 -34.83 -5.20
CA THR A 99 -6.91 -33.47 -4.80
C THR A 99 -7.95 -32.44 -5.24
N GLN A 100 -8.60 -32.62 -6.40
CA GLN A 100 -9.69 -31.76 -6.85
C GLN A 100 -10.87 -31.71 -5.87
N HIS A 101 -11.17 -32.81 -5.19
CA HIS A 101 -12.19 -32.82 -4.13
C HIS A 101 -11.78 -31.91 -2.98
N TRP A 102 -10.57 -32.06 -2.47
CA TRP A 102 -10.08 -31.24 -1.37
C TRP A 102 -9.93 -29.76 -1.74
N GLN A 103 -9.58 -29.45 -2.99
CA GLN A 103 -9.60 -28.08 -3.50
C GLN A 103 -11.00 -27.43 -3.41
N ARG A 104 -12.07 -28.19 -3.69
CA ARG A 104 -13.45 -27.70 -3.51
C ARG A 104 -13.80 -27.54 -2.04
N VAL A 105 -13.40 -28.47 -1.18
CA VAL A 105 -13.64 -28.40 0.27
C VAL A 105 -12.97 -27.17 0.89
N PHE A 106 -11.72 -26.89 0.49
CA PHE A 106 -10.89 -25.80 1.01
C PHE A 106 -10.93 -24.52 0.18
N HIS A 107 -11.81 -24.42 -0.82
CA HIS A 107 -11.85 -23.28 -1.73
C HIS A 107 -11.94 -21.93 -0.99
N LYS A 108 -12.80 -21.84 0.03
CA LYS A 108 -13.00 -20.61 0.82
C LYS A 108 -11.72 -20.19 1.57
N GLN A 109 -10.96 -21.16 2.05
CA GLN A 109 -9.70 -20.97 2.75
C GLN A 109 -8.63 -20.47 1.79
N CYS A 110 -8.54 -21.10 0.61
CA CYS A 110 -7.64 -20.67 -0.45
C CYS A 110 -7.92 -19.21 -0.88
N LEU A 111 -9.19 -18.76 -0.90
CA LEU A 111 -9.50 -17.34 -1.20
C LEU A 111 -8.89 -16.36 -0.19
N ARG A 112 -8.76 -16.73 1.09
CA ARG A 112 -8.10 -15.90 2.10
C ARG A 112 -6.58 -16.01 2.05
N HIS A 113 -6.07 -17.20 1.76
CA HIS A 113 -4.64 -17.41 1.49
C HIS A 113 -4.17 -16.55 0.31
N ASP A 114 -4.90 -16.57 -0.81
CA ASP A 114 -4.66 -15.72 -1.99
C ASP A 114 -4.66 -14.23 -1.65
N PHE A 115 -5.61 -13.78 -0.82
CA PHE A 115 -5.62 -12.39 -0.35
C PHE A 115 -4.34 -12.05 0.40
N GLY A 116 -3.90 -12.92 1.30
CA GLY A 116 -2.63 -12.76 2.01
C GLY A 116 -1.45 -12.65 1.03
N TYR A 117 -1.33 -13.60 0.12
CA TYR A 117 -0.23 -13.67 -0.83
C TYR A 117 -0.18 -12.46 -1.77
N ARG A 118 -1.33 -11.99 -2.23
CA ARG A 118 -1.41 -10.86 -3.16
C ARG A 118 -1.21 -9.51 -2.47
N ASN A 119 -1.66 -9.34 -1.23
CA ASN A 119 -1.58 -8.04 -0.57
C ASN A 119 -0.30 -7.88 0.25
N PHE A 120 0.27 -8.96 0.79
CA PHE A 120 1.54 -8.89 1.53
C PHE A 120 2.75 -9.31 0.69
N GLY A 121 2.58 -10.16 -0.33
CA GLY A 121 3.65 -10.72 -1.15
C GLY A 121 3.89 -9.98 -2.47
N HIS A 122 3.39 -10.53 -3.58
CA HIS A 122 3.69 -10.08 -4.98
C HIS A 122 2.78 -9.00 -5.55
N GLY A 123 1.69 -8.59 -4.89
CA GLY A 123 0.85 -7.49 -5.34
C GLY A 123 1.23 -6.19 -4.64
N LEU A 124 0.47 -5.78 -3.63
CA LEU A 124 0.77 -4.52 -2.91
C LEU A 124 2.06 -4.56 -2.08
N ALA A 125 2.58 -5.77 -1.83
CA ALA A 125 3.79 -6.05 -1.08
C ALA A 125 3.84 -5.50 0.35
N LEU A 126 2.69 -5.13 0.94
CA LEU A 126 2.53 -4.40 2.22
C LEU A 126 3.39 -4.92 3.38
N ARG A 127 3.83 -6.19 3.34
CA ARG A 127 4.87 -6.73 4.22
C ARG A 127 5.49 -8.01 3.64
N SER A 128 6.28 -7.86 2.57
CA SER A 128 6.81 -8.99 1.79
C SER A 128 8.06 -9.62 2.44
N ASN A 129 7.86 -10.36 3.54
CA ASN A 129 8.92 -11.09 4.24
C ASN A 129 8.50 -12.50 4.68
N ALA A 130 9.50 -13.34 5.01
CA ALA A 130 9.30 -14.75 5.37
C ALA A 130 8.41 -14.94 6.62
N ALA A 131 8.52 -14.05 7.61
CA ALA A 131 7.69 -14.10 8.81
C ALA A 131 6.21 -13.84 8.51
N MET A 132 5.91 -12.88 7.62
CA MET A 132 4.54 -12.62 7.16
C MET A 132 3.99 -13.80 6.37
N LYS A 133 4.78 -14.38 5.47
CA LYS A 133 4.40 -15.59 4.73
C LYS A 133 4.04 -16.74 5.68
N ALA A 134 4.94 -17.07 6.61
CA ALA A 134 4.73 -18.13 7.57
C ALA A 134 3.42 -17.92 8.36
N ARG A 135 3.15 -16.67 8.76
CA ARG A 135 1.90 -16.33 9.45
C ARG A 135 0.66 -16.52 8.57
N ILE A 136 0.74 -16.19 7.28
CA ILE A 136 -0.34 -16.40 6.31
C ILE A 136 -0.60 -17.89 6.09
N ASP A 137 0.46 -18.68 5.91
CA ASP A 137 0.37 -20.13 5.71
C ASP A 137 -0.21 -20.82 6.95
N SER A 138 0.23 -20.44 8.14
CA SER A 138 -0.34 -20.96 9.40
C SER A 138 -1.81 -20.58 9.57
N ARG A 139 -2.20 -19.37 9.15
CA ARG A 139 -3.62 -18.95 9.18
C ARG A 139 -4.47 -19.74 8.20
N PHE A 140 -3.92 -20.08 7.03
CA PHE A 140 -4.55 -20.95 6.05
C PHE A 140 -4.76 -22.37 6.58
N HIS A 141 -3.73 -22.94 7.22
CA HIS A 141 -3.83 -24.23 7.88
C HIS A 141 -4.95 -24.25 8.94
N GLN A 142 -4.98 -23.26 9.82
CA GLN A 142 -6.04 -23.11 10.83
C GLN A 142 -7.44 -23.02 10.21
N ASP A 143 -7.61 -22.35 9.07
CA ASP A 143 -8.93 -22.28 8.44
C ASP A 143 -9.38 -23.60 7.82
N MET A 144 -8.44 -24.40 7.34
CA MET A 144 -8.71 -25.73 6.80
C MET A 144 -9.07 -26.68 7.94
N ASP A 145 -8.31 -26.66 9.04
CA ASP A 145 -8.60 -27.46 10.24
C ASP A 145 -9.97 -27.13 10.85
N ASN A 146 -10.31 -25.84 10.94
CA ASN A 146 -11.64 -25.41 11.38
C ASN A 146 -12.74 -25.94 10.47
N ARG A 147 -12.47 -26.08 9.16
CA ARG A 147 -13.44 -26.70 8.23
C ARG A 147 -13.53 -28.21 8.46
N CYS A 148 -12.42 -28.88 8.76
CA CYS A 148 -12.40 -30.31 9.05
C CYS A 148 -13.14 -30.66 10.34
N GLY A 149 -13.12 -29.78 11.35
CA GLY A 149 -13.90 -29.94 12.59
C GLY A 149 -15.42 -30.00 12.37
N HIS A 150 -15.90 -29.51 11.22
CA HIS A 150 -17.31 -29.55 10.81
C HIS A 150 -17.52 -30.33 9.51
N TYR A 151 -16.56 -31.14 9.10
CA TYR A 151 -16.64 -31.90 7.86
C TYR A 151 -17.49 -33.15 8.05
N GLY A 152 -18.62 -33.24 7.36
CA GLY A 152 -19.56 -34.37 7.48
C GLY A 152 -19.14 -35.66 6.78
N GLY A 153 -17.91 -35.71 6.24
CA GLY A 153 -17.32 -36.92 5.66
C GLY A 153 -16.22 -37.48 6.55
N ASP A 154 -15.22 -38.12 5.94
CA ASP A 154 -14.04 -38.59 6.65
C ASP A 154 -13.20 -37.40 7.16
N GLN A 155 -13.32 -37.13 8.46
CA GLN A 155 -12.59 -36.05 9.12
C GLN A 155 -11.08 -36.31 9.15
N GLY A 156 -10.64 -37.55 9.30
CA GLY A 156 -9.21 -37.90 9.32
C GLY A 156 -8.55 -37.57 8.00
N ASN A 157 -9.18 -37.94 6.89
CA ASN A 157 -8.70 -37.58 5.55
C ASN A 157 -8.79 -36.07 5.27
N CYS A 158 -9.74 -35.36 5.88
CA CYS A 158 -9.78 -33.90 5.79
C CYS A 158 -8.56 -33.25 6.45
N TYR A 159 -8.22 -33.67 7.68
CA TYR A 159 -7.02 -33.14 8.35
C TYR A 159 -5.74 -33.52 7.61
N ALA A 160 -5.61 -34.75 7.11
CA ALA A 160 -4.47 -35.15 6.29
C ALA A 160 -4.34 -34.29 5.01
N ALA A 161 -5.47 -33.93 4.38
CA ALA A 161 -5.46 -33.00 3.26
C ALA A 161 -5.09 -31.57 3.69
N SER A 162 -5.54 -31.10 4.85
CA SER A 162 -5.17 -29.81 5.45
C SER A 162 -3.64 -29.69 5.61
N ASP A 163 -3.03 -30.73 6.19
CA ASP A 163 -1.57 -30.84 6.36
C ASP A 163 -0.86 -30.82 5.00
N ALA A 164 -1.35 -31.61 4.02
CA ALA A 164 -0.75 -31.67 2.69
C ALA A 164 -0.78 -30.31 1.97
N PHE A 165 -1.88 -29.56 2.07
CA PHE A 165 -1.98 -28.21 1.51
C PHE A 165 -1.04 -27.23 2.23
N TYR A 166 -0.92 -27.34 3.55
CA TYR A 166 0.00 -26.51 4.35
C TYR A 166 1.47 -26.79 3.99
N VAL A 167 1.85 -28.06 3.87
CA VAL A 167 3.18 -28.47 3.38
C VAL A 167 3.40 -27.94 1.95
N GLY A 168 2.38 -28.05 1.09
CA GLY A 168 2.36 -27.50 -0.27
C GLY A 168 2.81 -26.03 -0.33
N VAL A 169 2.14 -25.16 0.44
CA VAL A 169 2.43 -23.72 0.44
C VAL A 169 3.71 -23.36 1.19
N THR A 170 4.15 -24.19 2.13
CA THR A 170 5.37 -23.94 2.92
C THR A 170 6.65 -24.46 2.27
N GLN A 171 6.58 -25.41 1.32
CA GLN A 171 7.77 -26.06 0.76
C GLN A 171 7.91 -25.93 -0.77
N PHE A 172 6.86 -25.59 -1.53
CA PHE A 172 6.90 -25.71 -3.00
C PHE A 172 6.45 -24.46 -3.79
N GLY A 173 6.90 -24.40 -5.05
CA GLY A 173 6.34 -23.55 -6.13
C GLY A 173 6.47 -22.03 -5.96
N ASP A 174 5.56 -21.30 -6.63
CA ASP A 174 5.41 -19.84 -6.55
C ASP A 174 5.05 -19.35 -5.15
N ALA A 175 4.62 -20.25 -4.25
CA ALA A 175 4.33 -19.89 -2.88
C ALA A 175 5.58 -19.35 -2.18
N GLN A 176 6.75 -19.94 -2.47
CA GLN A 176 8.02 -19.38 -2.02
C GLN A 176 8.32 -18.06 -2.75
N THR A 177 8.23 -17.98 -4.07
CA THR A 177 8.64 -16.74 -4.76
C THR A 177 7.81 -15.52 -4.34
N ALA A 178 6.53 -15.70 -3.94
CA ALA A 178 5.60 -14.68 -3.44
C ALA A 178 6.13 -13.75 -2.35
N PHE A 179 7.01 -14.26 -1.50
CA PHE A 179 7.63 -13.49 -0.42
C PHE A 179 9.15 -13.56 -0.48
N TYR A 180 9.72 -14.58 -1.13
CA TYR A 180 11.17 -14.81 -1.18
C TYR A 180 11.87 -14.10 -2.33
N ALA A 181 11.14 -13.47 -3.24
CA ALA A 181 11.73 -12.34 -3.94
C ALA A 181 12.27 -11.28 -2.94
N GLY A 182 11.89 -11.35 -1.64
CA GLY A 182 12.18 -10.47 -0.49
C GLY A 182 13.52 -10.63 0.20
N GLU A 183 14.27 -11.67 -0.15
CA GLU A 183 15.70 -11.52 0.00
C GLU A 183 16.19 -10.61 -1.12
N CYS A 184 16.97 -9.58 -0.79
CA CYS A 184 17.83 -9.01 -1.81
C CYS A 184 18.70 -10.16 -2.33
N PRO A 185 18.59 -10.65 -3.57
CA PRO A 185 19.29 -11.87 -3.97
C PRO A 185 20.81 -11.67 -3.99
N ARG A 186 21.59 -12.75 -3.95
CA ARG A 186 23.04 -12.65 -4.19
C ARG A 186 23.30 -11.98 -5.54
N ARG A 187 24.32 -11.14 -5.60
CA ARG A 187 24.73 -10.39 -6.81
C ARG A 187 23.64 -9.43 -7.34
N ARG A 188 22.79 -8.90 -6.46
CA ARG A 188 21.83 -7.83 -6.77
C ARG A 188 22.04 -6.62 -5.87
N PHE A 189 21.68 -5.45 -6.39
CA PHE A 189 21.51 -4.23 -5.62
C PHE A 189 20.00 -4.00 -5.45
N CYS A 190 19.54 -3.83 -4.22
CA CYS A 190 18.11 -3.82 -3.94
C CYS A 190 17.70 -2.55 -3.21
N LEU A 191 16.59 -1.97 -3.65
CA LEU A 191 15.94 -0.80 -3.08
C LEU A 191 14.57 -1.21 -2.56
N PHE A 192 14.16 -0.64 -1.43
CA PHE A 192 12.95 -1.00 -0.70
C PHE A 192 12.12 0.24 -0.39
N ASP A 193 10.79 0.08 -0.42
CA ASP A 193 9.74 1.09 -0.26
C ASP A 193 9.43 1.41 1.20
N ASP A 194 10.12 0.75 2.12
CA ASP A 194 10.04 1.01 3.55
C ASP A 194 11.42 0.81 4.18
N THR A 195 11.56 1.36 5.38
CA THR A 195 12.68 1.16 6.27
C THR A 195 12.82 -0.31 6.66
N SER A 196 13.99 -0.69 7.15
CA SER A 196 14.31 -2.04 7.60
C SER A 196 14.09 -3.11 6.53
N TYR A 197 14.19 -2.72 5.24
CA TYR A 197 14.11 -3.61 4.08
C TYR A 197 12.74 -4.30 3.95
N GLU A 198 11.70 -3.63 4.41
CA GLU A 198 10.35 -4.13 4.29
C GLU A 198 9.72 -3.73 2.95
N ASP A 199 8.52 -4.26 2.74
CA ASP A 199 7.63 -3.86 1.67
C ASP A 199 8.10 -4.16 0.22
N ARG A 200 7.63 -3.35 -0.73
CA ARG A 200 7.90 -3.40 -2.16
C ARG A 200 9.38 -3.12 -2.38
N ARG A 201 9.96 -3.78 -3.38
CA ARG A 201 11.37 -3.67 -3.68
C ARG A 201 11.64 -3.89 -5.15
N ILE A 202 12.79 -3.39 -5.60
CA ILE A 202 13.38 -3.75 -6.89
C ILE A 202 14.76 -4.34 -6.67
N ALA A 203 15.18 -5.25 -7.55
CA ALA A 203 16.49 -5.86 -7.52
C ALA A 203 17.22 -5.58 -8.84
N LEU A 204 18.13 -4.63 -8.84
CA LEU A 204 18.83 -4.15 -10.02
C LEU A 204 20.04 -5.03 -10.36
N ARG A 205 20.27 -5.21 -11.67
CA ARG A 205 21.49 -5.83 -12.25
C ARG A 205 22.36 -4.82 -12.99
N SER A 206 21.74 -3.80 -13.56
CA SER A 206 22.35 -2.75 -14.37
C SER A 206 21.87 -1.39 -13.90
N SER A 207 22.56 -0.33 -14.32
CA SER A 207 22.12 1.03 -14.04
C SER A 207 20.71 1.31 -14.58
N VAL A 208 19.98 2.17 -13.89
CA VAL A 208 18.64 2.65 -14.26
C VAL A 208 18.70 4.17 -14.29
N ARG A 209 18.49 4.77 -15.47
CA ARG A 209 18.56 6.22 -15.69
C ARG A 209 17.34 6.96 -15.16
N ASP A 210 16.17 6.34 -15.23
CA ASP A 210 14.94 6.86 -14.64
C ASP A 210 14.25 5.73 -13.86
N MET A 211 14.07 5.93 -12.56
CA MET A 211 13.41 4.96 -11.67
C MET A 211 11.90 4.83 -11.95
N ASN A 212 11.29 5.78 -12.65
CA ASN A 212 9.91 5.66 -13.10
C ASN A 212 9.74 4.54 -14.14
N ASP A 213 10.78 4.25 -14.94
CA ASP A 213 10.79 3.12 -15.89
C ASP A 213 10.60 1.76 -15.21
N VAL A 214 10.92 1.68 -13.92
CA VAL A 214 10.77 0.48 -13.08
C VAL A 214 9.74 0.66 -11.98
N ASP A 215 8.87 1.68 -12.09
CA ASP A 215 7.83 2.04 -11.12
C ASP A 215 8.37 2.21 -9.68
N PHE A 216 9.59 2.73 -9.53
CA PHE A 216 10.28 2.87 -8.24
C PHE A 216 10.87 4.26 -7.98
N GLY A 217 10.51 5.26 -8.78
CA GLY A 217 10.90 6.65 -8.55
C GLY A 217 10.38 7.16 -7.21
N ASP A 218 11.23 7.86 -6.46
CA ASP A 218 10.91 8.52 -5.19
C ASP A 218 10.27 7.62 -4.13
N LYS A 219 10.64 6.34 -4.13
CA LYS A 219 10.10 5.36 -3.18
C LYS A 219 11.17 4.71 -2.32
N THR A 220 12.44 5.04 -2.47
CA THR A 220 13.49 4.31 -1.74
C THR A 220 13.61 4.80 -0.30
N SER A 221 13.31 3.92 0.64
CA SER A 221 13.45 4.18 2.09
C SER A 221 14.49 3.28 2.77
N SER A 222 14.94 2.20 2.11
CA SER A 222 16.12 1.40 2.53
C SER A 222 16.77 0.65 1.37
N ALA A 223 18.02 0.19 1.52
CA ALA A 223 18.76 -0.48 0.45
C ALA A 223 19.75 -1.56 0.93
N LYS A 224 20.04 -2.54 0.05
CA LYS A 224 21.09 -3.54 0.26
C LYS A 224 21.94 -3.71 -1.01
N ASN A 225 23.26 -3.64 -0.87
CA ASN A 225 24.17 -3.99 -1.96
C ASN A 225 24.80 -5.36 -1.73
N ARG A 226 24.26 -6.40 -2.39
CA ARG A 226 24.84 -7.75 -2.41
C ARG A 226 25.63 -8.04 -3.68
N THR A 227 26.02 -7.01 -4.41
CA THR A 227 26.91 -7.13 -5.57
C THR A 227 28.38 -7.03 -5.14
N HIS A 228 29.30 -7.23 -6.09
CA HIS A 228 30.74 -7.03 -5.88
C HIS A 228 31.22 -5.62 -6.30
N VAL A 229 30.30 -4.75 -6.72
CA VAL A 229 30.60 -3.38 -7.16
C VAL A 229 29.82 -2.37 -6.32
N ALA A 230 30.33 -1.15 -6.21
CA ALA A 230 29.60 -0.06 -5.60
C ALA A 230 28.46 0.39 -6.52
N TRP A 231 27.43 0.96 -5.90
CA TRP A 231 26.31 1.60 -6.56
C TRP A 231 26.15 3.00 -6.02
N ILE A 232 25.66 3.92 -6.85
CA ILE A 232 25.25 5.26 -6.42
C ILE A 232 23.78 5.43 -6.78
N ILE A 233 22.96 5.80 -5.80
CA ILE A 233 21.59 6.26 -6.03
C ILE A 233 21.59 7.77 -6.05
N TYR A 234 20.86 8.37 -6.98
CA TYR A 234 20.82 9.81 -7.20
C TYR A 234 19.39 10.32 -7.00
N ASP A 235 19.27 11.57 -6.56
CA ASP A 235 17.96 12.21 -6.37
C ASP A 235 17.36 12.84 -7.62
N ASP A 236 18.11 12.85 -8.72
CA ASP A 236 17.61 13.20 -10.04
C ASP A 236 17.82 12.05 -11.07
N HIS A 237 17.16 12.19 -12.21
CA HIS A 237 17.31 11.31 -13.36
C HIS A 237 18.72 11.40 -13.96
N ASP A 238 19.08 10.44 -14.82
CA ASP A 238 20.34 10.44 -15.57
C ASP A 238 21.62 10.54 -14.71
N PHE A 239 21.55 10.11 -13.46
CA PHE A 239 22.66 10.11 -12.49
C PHE A 239 23.14 11.51 -12.10
N ALA A 240 22.22 12.47 -12.00
CA ALA A 240 22.49 13.86 -11.69
C ALA A 240 22.24 14.22 -10.21
N ASP A 241 22.66 15.44 -9.86
CA ASP A 241 22.58 16.04 -8.52
C ASP A 241 23.25 15.19 -7.42
N ARG A 242 22.58 14.97 -6.29
CA ARG A 242 23.20 14.40 -5.09
C ARG A 242 23.13 12.89 -5.16
N GLY A 243 24.30 12.25 -5.06
CA GLY A 243 24.44 10.80 -5.04
C GLY A 243 24.76 10.24 -3.66
N LEU A 244 24.08 9.17 -3.25
CA LEU A 244 24.46 8.34 -2.11
C LEU A 244 25.13 7.05 -2.61
N CYS A 245 26.42 6.87 -2.28
CA CYS A 245 27.15 5.67 -2.64
C CYS A 245 26.99 4.53 -1.61
N ILE A 246 26.75 3.32 -2.09
CA ILE A 246 26.56 2.11 -1.29
C ILE A 246 27.57 1.06 -1.75
N ARG A 247 28.58 0.81 -0.92
CA ARG A 247 29.67 -0.15 -1.18
C ARG A 247 29.19 -1.60 -1.22
N PRO A 248 29.96 -2.52 -1.84
CA PRO A 248 29.68 -3.96 -1.77
C PRO A 248 29.51 -4.45 -0.34
N GLY A 249 28.44 -5.21 -0.07
CA GLY A 249 28.14 -5.77 1.24
C GLY A 249 27.47 -4.80 2.23
N TYR A 250 27.40 -3.51 1.90
CA TYR A 250 26.76 -2.51 2.77
C TYR A 250 25.24 -2.56 2.65
N VAL A 251 24.60 -2.13 3.73
CA VAL A 251 23.15 -2.01 3.85
C VAL A 251 22.82 -0.64 4.46
N VAL A 252 21.70 -0.06 4.02
CA VAL A 252 21.15 1.19 4.53
C VAL A 252 19.75 0.87 5.03
N SER A 253 19.56 0.75 6.35
CA SER A 253 18.27 0.36 6.93
C SER A 253 17.24 1.48 6.90
N ARG A 254 17.68 2.73 6.82
CA ARG A 254 16.80 3.91 6.79
C ARG A 254 17.47 5.02 6.00
N MET A 255 16.84 5.44 4.90
CA MET A 255 17.37 6.49 4.03
C MET A 255 17.25 7.90 4.61
N SER A 256 16.33 8.10 5.56
CA SER A 256 16.22 9.39 6.26
C SER A 256 17.46 9.74 7.08
N ASP A 257 18.26 8.75 7.48
CA ASP A 257 19.54 8.98 8.17
C ASP A 257 20.58 9.67 7.25
N TYR A 258 20.28 9.75 5.95
CA TYR A 258 21.10 10.38 4.90
C TYR A 258 20.35 11.50 4.16
N ASP A 259 19.20 11.96 4.69
CA ASP A 259 18.28 12.90 4.02
C ASP A 259 17.89 12.46 2.59
N PHE A 260 17.83 11.14 2.36
CA PHE A 260 17.65 10.52 1.03
C PHE A 260 16.34 9.70 0.91
N ASN A 261 15.46 9.77 1.91
CA ASN A 261 14.21 9.02 1.92
C ASN A 261 13.29 9.48 0.79
N ASP A 262 12.81 8.54 -0.01
CA ASP A 262 11.82 8.78 -1.08
C ASP A 262 12.31 9.80 -2.11
N LYS A 263 13.62 9.81 -2.36
CA LYS A 263 14.25 10.74 -3.33
C LYS A 263 14.89 10.05 -4.51
N THR A 264 15.02 8.72 -4.51
CA THR A 264 15.83 8.04 -5.54
C THR A 264 15.16 8.08 -6.90
N SER A 265 15.77 8.81 -7.83
CA SER A 265 15.30 9.02 -9.21
C SER A 265 16.14 8.29 -10.26
N SER A 266 17.37 7.90 -9.92
CA SER A 266 18.21 7.04 -10.75
C SER A 266 19.22 6.22 -9.93
N ALA A 267 19.74 5.12 -10.47
CA ALA A 267 20.77 4.30 -9.82
C ALA A 267 21.85 3.84 -10.79
N LYS A 268 23.10 4.17 -10.47
CA LYS A 268 24.27 3.86 -11.28
C LYS A 268 25.05 2.70 -10.68
N ARG A 269 25.24 1.65 -11.48
CA ARG A 269 26.20 0.59 -11.18
C ARG A 269 27.61 1.05 -11.55
N LEU A 270 28.55 0.95 -10.63
CA LEU A 270 29.96 1.27 -10.90
C LEU A 270 30.72 0.06 -11.48
N SER A 271 31.92 0.31 -12.00
CA SER A 271 32.83 -0.73 -12.51
C SER A 271 33.60 -1.45 -11.40
N GLY A 272 33.80 -0.79 -10.24
CA GLY A 272 34.58 -1.31 -9.11
C GLY A 272 33.86 -1.23 -7.77
N ALA A 273 34.54 -1.65 -6.71
CA ALA A 273 34.02 -1.68 -5.34
C ALA A 273 34.04 -0.32 -4.62
N SER A 274 34.81 0.64 -5.15
CA SER A 274 35.05 1.93 -4.51
C SER A 274 33.97 2.95 -4.86
N CYS A 275 33.64 3.79 -3.89
CA CYS A 275 32.89 5.02 -4.13
C CYS A 275 33.84 6.10 -4.66
N PRO A 276 33.37 6.99 -5.56
CA PRO A 276 34.08 8.21 -5.94
C PRO A 276 34.35 9.12 -4.74
#